data_AF-A0A7C4LX38-F1
#
_entry.id   AF-A0A7C4LX38-F1
#
_cell.length_a   1.000
_cell.length_b   1.000
_cell.length_c   1.000
_cell.angle_alpha   90.00
_cell.angle_beta   90.00
_cell.angle_gamma   90.00
#
_symmetry.space_group_name_H-M   'P 1'
#
loop_
_entity.id
_entity.type
_entity.pdbx_description
1 polymer ?
#
loop_
_entity_poly.entity_id
_entity_poly.type
_entity_poly.pdbx_seq_one_letter_code
_entity_poly.pdbx_strand_id
1 'polypeptide(L)'
;MPPMKHQWLWGGLLSVCWAANAAESATSRAFGVTLSTNRVQRFARLDFSFAIKPVGKNPFDPADVDLRVELQAPSGAKVWTPAFYRQIYEGMTGSPARGAEWRYPVGEPVWQARFAPSETGVYQGFASLSDGAGTARSENFSSSRETHALWAW
;
A
#
# COMPACT_ATOMS: atom_id res chain seq x y z
N MET A 1 -76.63 3.62 -8.67
CA MET A 1 -76.02 4.92 -8.35
C MET A 1 -76.13 5.14 -6.84
N PRO A 2 -75.08 5.34 -6.03
CA PRO A 2 -73.67 4.87 -5.95
C PRO A 2 -73.46 4.00 -4.65
N PRO A 3 -72.25 3.74 -4.07
CA PRO A 3 -70.90 3.56 -4.61
C PRO A 3 -70.23 2.19 -4.28
N MET A 4 -69.10 1.97 -4.96
CA MET A 4 -68.10 0.91 -4.82
C MET A 4 -67.54 0.69 -3.40
N LYS A 5 -67.18 -0.56 -3.09
CA LYS A 5 -66.07 -0.90 -2.19
C LYS A 5 -65.24 -2.02 -2.83
N HIS A 6 -64.04 -1.68 -3.28
CA HIS A 6 -63.09 -2.63 -3.85
C HIS A 6 -62.40 -3.42 -2.75
N GLN A 7 -62.41 -4.74 -2.93
CA GLN A 7 -61.82 -5.75 -2.07
C GLN A 7 -60.33 -5.89 -2.40
N TRP A 8 -59.52 -6.02 -1.36
CA TRP A 8 -58.08 -6.20 -1.41
C TRP A 8 -57.72 -7.59 -1.91
N LEU A 9 -56.74 -7.70 -2.83
CA LEU A 9 -55.96 -8.91 -3.04
C LEU A 9 -54.47 -8.56 -3.13
N TRP A 10 -53.72 -9.15 -2.20
CA TRP A 10 -52.27 -9.18 -2.15
C TRP A 10 -51.72 -10.13 -3.22
N GLY A 11 -50.56 -9.80 -3.78
CA GLY A 11 -49.84 -10.67 -4.69
C GLY A 11 -48.48 -10.07 -5.05
N GLY A 12 -47.59 -9.99 -4.05
CA GLY A 12 -46.21 -9.59 -4.27
C GLY A 12 -45.41 -10.67 -4.97
N LEU A 13 -44.49 -10.27 -5.84
CA LEU A 13 -43.30 -11.02 -6.26
C LEU A 13 -42.37 -10.06 -7.00
N LEU A 14 -41.64 -9.23 -6.25
CA LEU A 14 -40.40 -8.63 -6.74
C LEU A 14 -39.29 -9.63 -6.42
N SER A 15 -38.96 -10.44 -7.41
CA SER A 15 -37.77 -11.29 -7.39
C SER A 15 -36.54 -10.38 -7.37
N VAL A 16 -36.00 -10.13 -6.18
CA VAL A 16 -34.69 -9.48 -6.02
C VAL A 16 -33.66 -10.52 -6.43
N CYS A 17 -33.08 -10.33 -7.62
CA CYS A 17 -31.90 -11.07 -8.03
C CYS A 17 -30.74 -10.69 -7.09
N TRP A 18 -30.51 -11.52 -6.07
CA TRP A 18 -29.28 -11.45 -5.28
C TRP A 18 -28.17 -12.05 -6.13
N ALA A 19 -27.44 -11.22 -6.86
CA ALA A 19 -26.16 -11.61 -7.42
C ALA A 19 -25.18 -11.78 -6.26
N ALA A 20 -25.04 -13.01 -5.77
CA ALA A 20 -23.93 -13.37 -4.90
C ALA A 20 -22.64 -13.17 -5.71
N ASN A 21 -21.94 -12.08 -5.47
CA ASN A 21 -20.55 -11.95 -5.91
C ASN A 21 -19.76 -13.04 -5.17
N ALA A 22 -19.45 -14.12 -5.86
CA ALA A 22 -18.43 -15.05 -5.44
C ALA A 22 -17.11 -14.27 -5.45
N ALA A 23 -16.70 -13.78 -4.29
CA ALA A 23 -15.33 -13.33 -4.09
C ALA A 23 -14.45 -14.58 -4.21
N GLU A 24 -13.93 -14.80 -5.41
CA GLU A 24 -12.92 -15.81 -5.70
C GLU A 24 -11.80 -15.61 -4.66
N SER A 25 -11.70 -16.53 -3.71
CA SER A 25 -10.63 -16.50 -2.72
C SER A 25 -9.36 -16.92 -3.44
N ALA A 26 -8.77 -15.97 -4.17
CA ALA A 26 -7.43 -16.11 -4.70
C ALA A 26 -6.52 -16.39 -3.49
N THR A 27 -5.78 -17.49 -3.54
CA THR A 27 -4.72 -17.80 -2.59
C THR A 27 -3.67 -16.69 -2.67
N SER A 28 -3.90 -15.60 -1.94
CA SER A 28 -3.00 -14.45 -1.94
C SER A 28 -1.76 -14.80 -1.16
N ARG A 29 -0.59 -14.68 -1.78
CA ARG A 29 0.69 -14.85 -1.08
C ARG A 29 0.82 -13.76 0.00
N ALA A 30 1.24 -14.12 1.21
CA ALA A 30 1.51 -13.17 2.29
C ALA A 30 2.98 -12.72 2.29
N PHE A 31 3.26 -11.49 2.73
CA PHE A 31 4.62 -10.99 2.93
C PHE A 31 4.70 -9.91 4.01
N GLY A 32 5.91 -9.74 4.57
CA GLY A 32 6.17 -8.76 5.62
C GLY A 32 6.47 -7.36 5.07
N VAL A 33 6.06 -6.33 5.83
CA VAL A 33 6.38 -4.92 5.57
C VAL A 33 7.12 -4.38 6.78
N THR A 34 8.26 -3.71 6.55
CA THR A 34 9.00 -2.99 7.57
C THR A 34 8.92 -1.49 7.28
N LEU A 35 8.46 -0.72 8.27
CA LEU A 35 8.47 0.73 8.23
C LEU A 35 9.78 1.24 8.84
N SER A 36 10.34 2.33 8.31
CA SER A 36 11.50 2.99 8.92
C SER A 36 11.20 3.55 10.32
N THR A 37 9.93 3.84 10.60
CA THR A 37 9.41 4.30 11.88
C THR A 37 7.90 4.06 11.95
N ASN A 38 7.35 3.80 13.13
CA ASN A 38 5.90 3.81 13.34
C ASN A 38 5.35 5.21 13.66
N ARG A 39 6.24 6.21 13.71
CA ARG A 39 5.95 7.61 14.02
C ARG A 39 6.58 8.53 12.97
N VAL A 40 5.75 9.22 12.20
CA VAL A 40 6.21 10.13 11.14
C VAL A 40 5.46 11.46 11.22
N GLN A 41 6.20 12.57 11.05
CA GLN A 41 5.61 13.90 11.02
C GLN A 41 4.93 14.16 9.68
N ARG A 42 3.95 15.08 9.68
CA ARG A 42 3.38 15.59 8.43
C ARG A 42 4.50 16.12 7.53
N PHE A 43 4.48 15.72 6.26
CA PHE A 43 5.48 16.01 5.23
C PHE A 43 6.88 15.41 5.47
N ALA A 44 7.09 14.65 6.55
CA ALA A 44 8.32 13.88 6.72
C ALA A 44 8.26 12.57 5.96
N ARG A 45 9.43 12.06 5.57
CA ARG A 45 9.55 10.82 4.82
C ARG A 45 9.32 9.60 5.72
N LEU A 46 8.44 8.71 5.28
CA LEU A 46 8.31 7.33 5.73
C LEU A 46 8.79 6.40 4.61
N ASP A 47 9.74 5.52 4.93
CA ASP A 47 10.26 4.51 4.01
C ASP A 47 9.65 3.15 4.38
N PHE A 48 9.25 2.37 3.37
CA PHE A 48 8.77 0.99 3.50
C PHE A 48 9.73 0.03 2.81
N SER A 49 9.99 -1.11 3.45
CA SER A 49 10.73 -2.24 2.89
C SER A 49 9.87 -3.51 2.93
N PHE A 50 10.08 -4.42 1.97
CA PHE A 50 9.20 -5.57 1.76
C PHE A 50 9.99 -6.88 1.79
N ALA A 51 9.51 -7.86 2.58
CA ALA A 51 10.07 -9.20 2.63
C ALA A 51 9.48 -10.08 1.52
N ILE A 52 9.68 -9.68 0.25
CA ILE A 52 9.16 -10.38 -0.92
C ILE A 52 10.12 -10.30 -2.11
N LYS A 53 10.13 -11.35 -2.92
CA LYS A 53 10.78 -11.39 -4.23
C LYS A 53 9.69 -11.52 -5.31
N PRO A 54 9.30 -10.42 -5.97
CA PRO A 54 8.32 -10.48 -7.05
C PRO A 54 8.79 -11.33 -8.22
N VAL A 55 7.83 -11.91 -8.95
CA VAL A 55 8.04 -12.74 -10.13
C VAL A 55 7.71 -11.91 -11.36
N GLY A 56 8.71 -11.47 -12.09
CA GLY A 56 8.55 -10.72 -13.33
C GLY A 56 9.86 -10.67 -14.11
N LYS A 57 9.79 -10.29 -15.38
CA LYS A 57 10.97 -10.14 -16.25
C LYS A 57 11.61 -8.77 -16.08
N ASN A 58 10.80 -7.74 -15.90
CA ASN A 58 11.21 -6.36 -15.78
C ASN A 58 10.64 -5.74 -14.49
N PRO A 59 11.45 -5.59 -13.42
CA PRO A 59 10.98 -5.02 -12.16
C PRO A 59 10.71 -3.51 -12.21
N PHE A 60 10.92 -2.86 -13.37
CA PHE A 60 10.65 -1.43 -13.56
C PHE A 60 9.38 -1.17 -14.38
N ASP A 61 8.74 -2.22 -14.90
CA ASP A 61 7.49 -2.12 -15.64
C ASP A 61 6.30 -2.51 -14.73
N PRO A 62 5.41 -1.57 -14.37
CA PRO A 62 4.25 -1.88 -13.53
C PRO A 62 3.23 -2.80 -14.21
N ALA A 63 3.32 -3.05 -15.52
CA ALA A 63 2.52 -4.10 -16.16
C ALA A 63 3.04 -5.51 -15.87
N ASP A 64 4.29 -5.65 -15.42
CA ASP A 64 4.95 -6.91 -15.09
C ASP A 64 5.03 -7.11 -13.57
N VAL A 65 5.46 -6.08 -12.83
CA VAL A 65 5.52 -6.08 -11.36
C VAL A 65 4.97 -4.78 -10.79
N ASP A 66 3.81 -4.87 -10.15
CA ASP A 66 3.13 -3.76 -9.52
C ASP A 66 3.03 -3.95 -8.00
N LEU A 67 3.95 -3.35 -7.26
CA LEU A 67 3.96 -3.33 -5.80
C LEU A 67 3.57 -1.94 -5.30
N ARG A 68 2.55 -1.85 -4.45
CA ARG A 68 2.01 -0.58 -3.93
C ARG A 68 1.81 -0.65 -2.43
N VAL A 69 1.82 0.53 -1.82
CA VAL A 69 1.35 0.73 -0.45
C VAL A 69 0.05 1.50 -0.50
N GLU A 70 -1.01 0.91 0.03
CA GLU A 70 -2.34 1.49 0.14
C GLU A 70 -2.58 1.99 1.57
N LEU A 71 -3.04 3.22 1.70
CA LEU A 71 -3.18 3.91 2.97
C LEU A 71 -4.54 4.58 3.07
N GLN A 72 -5.14 4.51 4.25
CA GLN A 72 -6.25 5.35 4.66
C GLN A 72 -5.73 6.45 5.57
N ALA A 73 -5.95 7.70 5.17
CA ALA A 73 -5.63 8.89 5.93
C ALA A 73 -6.57 9.04 7.14
N PRO A 74 -6.19 9.87 8.13
CA PRO A 74 -7.04 10.19 9.29
C PRO A 74 -8.42 10.74 8.89
N SER A 75 -8.50 11.52 7.81
CA SER A 75 -9.76 11.99 7.22
C SER A 75 -10.64 10.88 6.62
N GLY A 76 -10.12 9.66 6.48
CA GLY A 76 -10.75 8.56 5.77
C GLY A 76 -10.39 8.50 4.28
N ALA A 77 -9.67 9.49 3.74
CA ALA A 77 -9.24 9.51 2.35
C ALA A 77 -8.31 8.33 2.03
N LYS A 78 -8.50 7.71 0.87
CA LYS A 78 -7.61 6.64 0.38
C LYS A 78 -6.50 7.25 -0.47
N VAL A 79 -5.26 6.95 -0.12
CA VAL A 79 -4.06 7.35 -0.87
C VAL A 79 -3.16 6.13 -1.09
N TRP A 80 -2.32 6.18 -2.10
CA TRP A 80 -1.38 5.11 -2.38
C TRP A 80 -0.05 5.66 -2.88
N THR A 81 1.01 4.87 -2.73
CA THR A 81 2.34 5.17 -3.29
C THR A 81 2.94 3.91 -3.93
N PRO A 82 3.54 4.00 -5.12
CA PRO A 82 4.20 2.86 -5.74
C PRO A 82 5.49 2.52 -4.98
N ALA A 83 5.78 1.23 -4.90
CA ALA A 83 7.12 0.77 -4.60
C ALA A 83 7.98 0.83 -5.87
N PHE A 84 9.29 0.94 -5.68
CA PHE A 84 10.29 0.98 -6.72
C PHE A 84 11.41 0.00 -6.39
N TYR A 85 11.94 -0.62 -7.44
CA TYR A 85 13.11 -1.48 -7.36
C TYR A 85 14.39 -0.64 -7.42
N ARG A 86 15.35 -0.87 -6.51
CA ARG A 86 16.58 -0.07 -6.42
C ARG A 86 17.78 -0.89 -5.97
N GLN A 87 18.89 -0.72 -6.69
CA GLN A 87 20.22 -1.08 -6.22
C GLN A 87 20.76 -0.01 -5.26
N ILE A 88 21.22 -0.44 -4.08
CA ILE A 88 21.93 0.43 -3.14
C ILE A 88 23.39 0.55 -3.60
N TYR A 89 23.97 1.74 -3.47
CA TYR A 89 25.36 2.03 -3.80
C TYR A 89 26.03 2.77 -2.65
N GLU A 90 27.30 2.47 -2.39
CA GLU A 90 28.14 3.20 -1.45
C GLU A 90 29.24 3.97 -2.19
N GLY A 91 29.55 5.16 -1.68
CA GLY A 91 30.63 6.00 -2.19
C GLY A 91 31.97 5.64 -1.58
N MET A 92 33.01 5.65 -2.40
CA MET A 92 34.39 5.58 -1.93
C MET A 92 35.14 6.84 -2.35
N THR A 93 35.74 7.51 -1.37
CA THR A 93 36.69 8.60 -1.62
C THR A 93 38.07 7.99 -1.81
N GLY A 94 38.74 8.32 -2.91
CA GLY A 94 40.18 8.06 -3.08
C GLY A 94 40.58 6.81 -3.85
N SER A 95 39.95 6.48 -4.99
CA SER A 95 40.53 5.50 -5.91
C SER A 95 41.52 6.21 -6.88
N PRO A 96 42.85 5.96 -6.81
CA PRO A 96 43.84 6.65 -7.66
C PRO A 96 43.62 6.41 -9.16
N ALA A 97 42.92 5.34 -9.51
CA ALA A 97 42.71 4.91 -10.90
C ALA A 97 41.41 5.44 -11.54
N ARG A 98 40.46 6.02 -10.78
CA ARG A 98 39.11 6.38 -11.30
C ARG A 98 38.64 7.80 -11.00
N GLY A 99 39.45 8.63 -10.36
CA GLY A 99 39.06 9.99 -9.98
C GLY A 99 38.21 10.06 -8.70
N ALA A 100 37.85 11.28 -8.30
CA ALA A 100 37.55 11.67 -6.92
C ALA A 100 36.27 11.07 -6.30
N GLU A 101 35.34 10.49 -7.07
CA GLU A 101 34.13 9.88 -6.51
C GLU A 101 33.72 8.64 -7.33
N TRP A 102 33.79 7.46 -6.70
CA TRP A 102 33.29 6.22 -7.28
C TRP A 102 32.21 5.62 -6.40
N ARG A 103 31.20 4.98 -7.02
CA ARG A 103 30.15 4.24 -6.32
C ARG A 103 30.11 2.78 -6.76
N TYR A 104 30.03 1.85 -5.81
CA TYR A 104 29.87 0.42 -6.09
C TYR A 104 28.55 -0.10 -5.49
N PRO A 105 27.91 -1.10 -6.13
CA PRO A 105 26.67 -1.67 -5.62
C PRO A 105 26.94 -2.40 -4.29
N VAL A 106 25.99 -2.30 -3.37
CA VAL A 106 26.03 -2.96 -2.06
C VAL A 106 24.78 -3.79 -1.87
N GLY A 107 24.99 -5.07 -1.58
CA GLY A 107 23.92 -6.05 -1.42
C GLY A 107 23.10 -6.29 -2.68
N GLU A 108 22.06 -7.10 -2.53
CA GLU A 108 21.05 -7.31 -3.57
C GLU A 108 20.18 -6.06 -3.75
N PRO A 109 19.66 -5.79 -4.95
CA PRO A 109 18.67 -4.75 -5.13
C PRO A 109 17.39 -5.06 -4.34
N VAL A 110 16.71 -4.01 -3.90
CA VAL A 110 15.56 -4.11 -2.99
C VAL A 110 14.36 -3.35 -3.52
N TRP A 111 13.16 -3.80 -3.15
CA TRP A 111 11.93 -3.04 -3.30
C TRP A 111 11.73 -2.11 -2.10
N GLN A 112 11.43 -0.84 -2.38
CA GLN A 112 11.12 0.16 -1.37
C GLN A 112 9.97 1.04 -1.81
N ALA A 113 9.20 1.58 -0.87
CA ALA A 113 8.23 2.63 -1.15
C ALA A 113 8.48 3.83 -0.24
N ARG A 114 8.04 5.01 -0.68
CA ARG A 114 8.16 6.26 0.06
C ARG A 114 6.84 6.98 0.14
N PHE A 115 6.52 7.45 1.34
CA PHE A 115 5.33 8.24 1.59
C PHE A 115 5.66 9.45 2.45
N ALA A 116 4.96 10.56 2.22
CA ALA A 116 5.01 11.74 3.06
C ALA A 116 3.58 12.08 3.48
N PRO A 117 3.20 11.91 4.75
CA PRO A 117 1.84 12.17 5.22
C PRO A 117 1.42 13.62 4.97
N SER A 118 0.26 13.83 4.37
CA SER A 118 -0.32 15.17 4.17
C SER A 118 -1.15 15.65 5.36
N GLU A 119 -1.57 14.73 6.23
CA GLU A 119 -2.38 14.98 7.41
C GLU A 119 -1.67 14.52 8.68
N THR A 120 -2.08 15.08 9.81
CA THR A 120 -1.68 14.57 11.13
C THR A 120 -2.71 13.56 11.60
N GLY A 121 -2.25 12.41 12.09
CA GLY A 121 -3.11 11.38 12.68
C GLY A 121 -2.61 9.98 12.37
N VAL A 122 -3.47 8.98 12.59
CA VAL A 122 -3.15 7.58 12.30
C VAL A 122 -3.47 7.28 10.84
N TYR A 123 -2.47 6.82 10.11
CA TYR A 123 -2.64 6.17 8.83
C TYR A 123 -2.70 4.66 9.03
N GLN A 124 -3.68 4.02 8.41
CA GLN A 124 -3.81 2.56 8.36
C GLN A 124 -3.54 2.09 6.93
N GLY A 125 -2.83 0.98 6.75
CA GLY A 125 -2.52 0.54 5.40
C GLY A 125 -2.07 -0.91 5.30
N PHE A 126 -1.81 -1.31 4.06
CA PHE A 126 -1.25 -2.59 3.68
C PHE A 126 -0.48 -2.42 2.37
N ALA A 127 0.35 -3.39 2.03
CA ALA A 127 0.99 -3.48 0.73
C ALA A 127 0.29 -4.52 -0.14
N SER A 128 0.13 -4.22 -1.42
CA SER A 128 -0.44 -5.11 -2.44
C SER A 128 0.55 -5.29 -3.58
N LEU A 129 0.63 -6.51 -4.09
CA LEU A 129 1.49 -6.87 -5.22
C LEU A 129 0.65 -7.59 -6.26
N SER A 130 0.82 -7.19 -7.52
CA SER A 130 0.43 -7.96 -8.70
C SER A 130 1.67 -8.28 -9.51
N ASP A 131 1.94 -9.56 -9.76
CA ASP A 131 3.09 -10.01 -10.53
C ASP A 131 2.76 -11.29 -11.33
N GLY A 132 3.76 -11.87 -11.98
CA GLY A 132 3.61 -13.12 -12.74
C GLY A 132 3.23 -14.35 -11.90
N ALA A 133 3.27 -14.28 -10.57
CA ALA A 133 2.76 -15.32 -9.66
C ALA A 133 1.33 -15.03 -9.17
N GLY A 134 0.70 -13.96 -9.65
CA GLY A 134 -0.65 -13.54 -9.28
C GLY A 134 -0.65 -12.38 -8.29
N THR A 135 -1.57 -12.41 -7.33
CA THR A 135 -1.72 -11.35 -6.33
C THR A 135 -1.19 -11.76 -4.96
N ALA A 136 -0.60 -10.81 -4.26
CA ALA A 136 -0.08 -10.97 -2.90
C ALA A 136 -0.43 -9.74 -2.06
N ARG A 137 -0.56 -9.93 -0.73
CA ARG A 137 -0.90 -8.85 0.19
C ARG A 137 -0.16 -9.01 1.52
N SER A 138 0.25 -7.90 2.13
CA SER A 138 0.77 -7.91 3.49
C SER A 138 -0.34 -7.93 4.55
N GLU A 139 0.06 -8.13 5.80
CA GLU A 139 -0.77 -7.74 6.94
C GLU A 139 -1.00 -6.22 6.97
N ASN A 140 -2.03 -5.80 7.71
CA ASN A 140 -2.29 -4.39 7.95
C ASN A 140 -1.25 -3.82 8.92
N PHE A 141 -0.84 -2.57 8.69
CA PHE A 141 0.03 -1.81 9.57
C PHE A 141 -0.55 -0.42 9.87
N SER A 142 -0.05 0.21 10.93
CA SER A 142 -0.43 1.55 11.34
C SER A 142 0.79 2.45 11.52
N SER A 143 0.64 3.74 11.24
CA SER A 143 1.64 4.77 11.52
C SER A 143 0.96 6.01 12.07
N SER A 144 1.52 6.64 13.12
CA SER A 144 0.92 7.81 13.79
C SER A 144 1.90 8.98 13.94
N ARG A 145 1.42 10.11 14.45
CA ARG A 145 2.27 11.19 14.98
C ARG A 145 2.45 11.00 16.49
N GLU A 146 3.66 11.19 17.00
CA GLU A 146 3.84 11.59 18.40
C GLU A 146 3.75 13.12 18.51
N THR A 147 2.82 13.59 19.33
CA THR A 147 2.82 14.99 19.75
C THR A 147 3.84 15.06 20.87
N HIS A 148 4.97 15.75 20.64
CA HIS A 148 5.82 16.19 21.75
C HIS A 148 4.91 16.96 22.71
N ALA A 149 4.67 16.41 23.90
CA ALA A 149 4.24 17.21 25.03
C ALA A 149 5.37 18.19 25.30
N LEU A 150 5.16 19.46 24.92
CA LEU A 150 6.03 20.54 25.35
C LEU A 150 5.95 20.55 26.88
N TRP A 151 6.99 20.07 27.55
CA TRP A 151 7.18 20.31 28.96
C TRP A 151 7.38 21.82 29.11
N ALA A 152 6.51 22.42 29.92
CA ALA A 152 6.55 23.81 30.31
C ALA A 152 7.83 24.12 31.09
N TRP A 153 8.49 25.22 30.74
CA TRP A 153 9.08 26.18 31.68
C TRP A 153 8.87 27.59 31.12
#